data_AF-A0A450SUK6-F1
#
_entry.id   AF-A0A450SUK6-F1
#
_cell.length_a   1.000
_cell.length_b   1.000
_cell.length_c   1.000
_cell.angle_alpha   90.00
_cell.angle_beta   90.00
_cell.angle_gamma   90.00
#
_symmetry.space_group_name_H-M   'P 1'
#
loop_
_entity.id
_entity.type
_entity.pdbx_description
1 polymer ?
#
loop_
_entity_poly.entity_id
_entity_poly.type
_entity_poly.pdbx_seq_one_letter_code
_entity_poly.pdbx_strand_id
1 'polypeptide(L)'
;MLENNILDQWIGNESERVLAKLEAGEPLTQNDTLIIVVKGQMNHFRHLDTDLRQEVISVRTDLSQEIGQIRVEFRQEIGQVRTEFHQEIGQIRTEFRQGIDQVRTEFHQGIDQVRTEFHQDIGELRTEFRQGIGQVRTEFRQEIGQLRTESEQRFEKVDQRFEKVDQRFEKIDQRFEQLYRAINTQTWKMIGAIGLIVVLGKLIEQF
;
A
#
# COMPACT_ATOMS: atom_id res chain seq x y z
N MET A 1 20.65 -90.04 -7.82
CA MET A 1 20.38 -90.64 -9.15
C MET A 1 21.35 -91.79 -9.30
N LEU A 2 20.89 -92.95 -9.77
CA LEU A 2 21.71 -94.18 -9.81
C LEU A 2 23.00 -93.94 -10.60
N GLU A 3 24.10 -93.83 -9.87
CA GLU A 3 25.47 -93.81 -10.36
C GLU A 3 25.83 -95.16 -10.94
N ASN A 4 25.39 -95.43 -12.16
CA ASN A 4 26.01 -96.48 -12.96
C ASN A 4 26.19 -95.95 -14.38
N ASN A 5 27.33 -95.29 -14.59
CA ASN A 5 27.87 -94.87 -15.88
C ASN A 5 28.22 -96.08 -16.80
N ILE A 6 27.73 -97.28 -16.46
CA ILE A 6 28.06 -98.55 -17.10
C ILE A 6 27.64 -98.53 -18.57
N LEU A 7 26.44 -98.02 -18.88
CA LEU A 7 25.96 -97.93 -20.26
C LEU A 7 26.79 -96.94 -21.09
N ASP A 8 27.10 -95.79 -20.52
CA ASP A 8 27.91 -94.73 -21.14
C ASP A 8 29.36 -95.18 -21.39
N GLN A 9 29.96 -95.87 -20.41
CA GLN A 9 31.29 -96.47 -20.53
C GLN A 9 31.29 -97.62 -21.53
N TRP A 10 30.28 -98.49 -21.52
CA TRP A 10 30.16 -99.60 -22.46
C TRP A 10 29.96 -99.11 -23.90
N ILE A 11 29.01 -98.21 -24.14
CA ILE A 11 28.82 -97.58 -25.45
C ILE A 11 30.06 -96.78 -25.87
N GLY A 12 30.75 -96.14 -24.92
CA GLY A 12 32.03 -95.47 -25.16
C GLY A 12 33.09 -96.41 -25.74
N ASN A 13 33.45 -97.45 -24.98
CA ASN A 13 34.46 -98.43 -25.37
C ASN A 13 34.09 -99.15 -26.67
N GLU A 14 32.81 -99.51 -26.82
CA GLU A 14 32.33 -100.22 -28.01
C GLU A 14 32.30 -99.31 -29.24
N SER A 15 31.98 -98.02 -29.08
CA SER A 15 32.07 -97.06 -30.18
C SER A 15 33.50 -96.84 -30.67
N GLU A 16 34.49 -96.83 -29.77
CA GLU A 16 35.91 -96.77 -30.13
C GLU A 16 36.37 -98.02 -30.88
N ARG A 17 35.92 -99.21 -30.44
CA ARG A 17 36.17 -100.47 -31.16
C ARG A 17 35.61 -100.42 -32.58
N VAL A 18 34.40 -99.90 -32.75
CA VAL A 18 33.74 -99.78 -34.06
C VAL A 18 34.43 -98.72 -34.94
N LEU A 19 34.87 -97.60 -34.37
CA LEU A 19 35.65 -96.58 -35.09
C LEU A 19 36.98 -97.14 -35.59
N ALA A 20 37.71 -97.90 -34.77
CA ALA A 20 38.96 -98.54 -35.18
C ALA A 20 38.77 -99.53 -36.35
N LYS A 21 37.65 -100.29 -36.37
CA LYS A 21 37.29 -101.14 -37.51
C LYS A 21 37.04 -100.34 -38.79
N LEU A 22 36.31 -99.23 -38.67
CA LEU A 22 36.01 -98.34 -39.78
C LEU A 22 37.29 -97.73 -40.36
N GLU A 23 38.22 -97.29 -39.50
CA GLU A 23 39.52 -96.73 -39.89
C GLU A 23 40.43 -97.78 -40.56
N ALA A 24 40.36 -99.04 -40.13
CA ALA A 24 41.08 -100.16 -40.73
C ALA A 24 40.48 -100.66 -42.07
N GLY A 25 39.33 -100.12 -42.49
CA GLY A 25 38.63 -100.53 -43.72
C GLY A 25 37.89 -101.87 -43.62
N GLU A 26 37.62 -102.36 -42.41
CA GLU A 26 36.86 -103.59 -42.19
C GLU A 26 35.35 -103.38 -42.44
N PRO A 27 34.62 -104.39 -42.95
CA PRO A 27 33.17 -104.29 -43.13
C PRO A 27 32.43 -104.18 -41.78
N LEU A 28 31.59 -103.16 -41.63
CA LEU A 28 30.77 -102.97 -40.44
C LEU A 28 29.57 -103.92 -40.42
N THR A 29 29.32 -104.52 -39.24
CA THR A 29 28.10 -105.32 -39.02
C THR A 29 26.89 -104.41 -38.70
N GLN A 30 25.69 -105.00 -38.71
CA GLN A 30 24.47 -104.31 -38.30
C GLN A 30 24.55 -103.83 -36.83
N ASN A 31 25.17 -104.62 -35.95
CA ASN A 31 25.40 -104.23 -34.56
C ASN A 31 26.39 -103.06 -34.46
N ASP A 32 27.48 -103.09 -35.23
CA ASP A 32 28.45 -101.98 -35.29
C ASP A 32 27.75 -100.68 -35.74
N THR A 33 26.82 -100.77 -36.70
CA THR A 33 26.00 -99.63 -37.14
C THR A 33 25.06 -99.12 -36.03
N LEU A 34 24.41 -100.02 -35.30
CA LEU A 34 23.54 -99.67 -34.17
C LEU A 34 24.32 -98.97 -33.05
N ILE A 35 25.55 -99.41 -32.75
CA ILE A 35 26.44 -98.80 -31.77
C ILE A 35 26.76 -97.35 -32.17
N ILE A 36 27.08 -97.09 -33.44
CA ILE A 36 27.34 -95.72 -33.95
C ILE A 36 26.09 -94.84 -33.80
N VAL A 37 24.89 -95.35 -34.16
CA VAL A 37 23.63 -94.62 -34.05
C VAL A 37 23.32 -94.27 -32.60
N VAL A 38 23.41 -95.24 -31.69
CA VAL A 38 23.17 -95.04 -30.25
C VAL A 38 24.18 -94.06 -29.67
N LYS A 39 25.47 -94.18 -30.03
CA LYS A 39 26.51 -93.22 -29.63
C LYS A 39 26.21 -91.80 -30.12
N GLY A 40 25.78 -91.65 -31.38
CA GLY A 40 25.39 -90.37 -31.97
C GLY A 40 24.19 -89.74 -31.26
N GLN A 41 23.16 -90.53 -30.97
CA GLN A 41 21.99 -90.08 -30.19
C GLN A 41 22.36 -89.68 -28.77
N MET A 42 23.18 -90.47 -28.08
CA MET A 42 23.65 -90.15 -26.72
C MET A 42 24.46 -88.84 -26.69
N ASN A 43 25.32 -88.61 -27.68
CA ASN A 43 26.02 -87.35 -27.82
C ASN A 43 25.04 -86.19 -28.09
N HIS A 44 24.06 -86.37 -28.98
CA HIS A 44 23.03 -85.36 -29.24
C HIS A 44 22.22 -85.00 -27.99
N PHE A 45 21.79 -85.99 -27.20
CA PHE A 45 21.10 -85.74 -25.93
C PHE A 45 21.97 -85.04 -24.89
N ARG A 46 23.28 -85.32 -24.83
CA ARG A 46 24.22 -84.59 -23.96
C ARG A 46 24.38 -83.13 -24.38
N HIS A 47 24.47 -82.86 -25.68
CA HIS A 47 24.50 -81.49 -26.19
C HIS A 47 23.19 -80.76 -25.85
N LEU A 48 22.04 -81.39 -26.07
CA LEU A 48 20.74 -80.81 -25.72
C LEU A 48 20.62 -80.51 -24.21
N ASP A 49 21.04 -81.40 -23.32
CA ASP A 49 21.06 -81.14 -21.86
C ASP A 49 21.98 -79.96 -21.51
N THR A 50 23.13 -79.87 -22.17
CA THR A 50 24.07 -78.76 -21.99
C THR A 50 23.44 -77.44 -22.44
N ASP A 51 22.84 -77.40 -23.63
CA ASP A 51 22.21 -76.22 -24.21
C ASP A 51 21.03 -75.76 -23.35
N LEU A 52 20.15 -76.68 -22.93
CA LEU A 52 19.03 -76.38 -22.04
C LEU A 52 19.51 -75.82 -20.69
N ARG A 53 20.60 -76.35 -20.11
CA ARG A 53 21.18 -75.78 -18.89
C ARG A 53 21.69 -74.36 -19.11
N GLN A 54 22.32 -74.09 -20.26
CA GLN A 54 22.79 -72.74 -20.59
C GLN A 54 21.62 -71.78 -20.80
N GLU A 55 20.55 -72.19 -21.49
CA GLU A 55 19.35 -71.37 -21.65
C GLU A 55 18.70 -71.04 -20.31
N VAL A 56 18.58 -72.01 -19.40
CA VAL A 56 18.05 -71.78 -18.05
C VAL A 56 18.93 -70.80 -17.26
N ILE A 57 20.26 -70.92 -17.37
CA ILE A 57 21.20 -69.98 -16.75
C ILE A 57 21.05 -68.57 -17.35
N SER A 58 20.91 -68.46 -18.68
CA SER A 58 20.69 -67.19 -19.37
C SER A 58 19.41 -66.52 -18.88
N VAL A 59 18.27 -67.22 -18.94
CA VAL A 59 16.98 -66.70 -18.50
C VAL A 59 17.02 -66.26 -17.05
N ARG A 60 17.65 -67.04 -16.16
CA ARG A 60 17.81 -66.66 -14.75
C ARG A 60 18.65 -65.39 -14.59
N THR A 61 19.71 -65.26 -15.38
CA THR A 61 20.61 -64.10 -15.35
C THR A 61 19.88 -62.85 -15.85
N ASP A 62 19.20 -62.96 -17.00
CA ASP A 62 18.42 -61.89 -17.60
C ASP A 62 17.32 -61.41 -16.65
N LEU A 63 16.55 -62.33 -16.07
CA LEU A 63 15.52 -61.99 -15.08
C LEU A 63 16.10 -61.32 -13.83
N SER A 64 17.27 -61.77 -13.36
CA SER A 64 17.94 -61.15 -12.21
C SER A 64 18.39 -59.73 -12.53
N GLN A 65 18.84 -59.48 -13.76
CA GLN A 65 19.22 -58.16 -14.24
C GLN A 65 18.00 -57.24 -14.38
N GLU A 66 16.91 -57.71 -14.99
CA GLU A 66 15.67 -56.94 -15.12
C GLU A 66 15.10 -56.54 -13.75
N ILE A 67 15.03 -57.49 -12.80
CA ILE A 67 14.61 -57.19 -11.42
C ILE A 67 15.55 -56.18 -10.76
N GLY A 68 16.86 -56.28 -11.00
CA GLY A 68 17.85 -55.32 -10.53
C GLY A 68 17.60 -53.91 -11.07
N GLN A 69 17.32 -53.81 -12.36
CA GLN A 69 17.03 -52.55 -13.04
C GLN A 69 15.74 -51.91 -12.52
N ILE A 70 14.65 -52.68 -12.41
CA ILE A 70 13.38 -52.22 -11.84
C ILE A 70 13.57 -51.66 -10.43
N ARG A 71 14.40 -52.30 -9.59
CA ARG A 71 14.70 -51.79 -8.24
C ARG A 71 15.45 -50.47 -8.25
N VAL A 72 16.33 -50.25 -9.21
CA VAL A 72 17.07 -48.99 -9.36
C VAL A 72 16.13 -47.88 -9.82
N GLU A 73 15.33 -48.14 -10.85
CA GLU A 73 14.33 -47.20 -11.40
C GLU A 73 13.34 -46.77 -10.32
N PHE A 74 12.77 -47.74 -9.58
CA PHE A 74 11.83 -47.43 -8.50
C PHE A 74 12.45 -46.59 -7.37
N ARG A 75 13.71 -46.86 -7.00
CA ARG A 75 14.43 -46.03 -6.01
C ARG A 75 14.64 -44.61 -6.53
N GLN A 76 14.92 -44.46 -7.81
CA GLN A 76 15.11 -43.16 -8.44
C GLN A 76 13.82 -42.36 -8.46
N GLU A 77 12.69 -42.97 -8.84
CA GLU A 77 11.37 -42.34 -8.83
C GLU A 77 10.99 -41.87 -7.43
N ILE A 78 11.18 -42.70 -6.40
CA ILE A 78 10.94 -42.30 -5.00
C ILE A 78 11.83 -41.10 -4.62
N GLY A 79 13.09 -41.11 -5.04
CA GLY A 79 14.03 -40.00 -4.80
C GLY A 79 13.58 -38.70 -5.46
N GLN A 80 13.06 -38.78 -6.69
CA GLN A 80 12.51 -37.65 -7.44
C GLN A 80 11.27 -37.09 -6.74
N VAL A 81 10.28 -37.93 -6.42
CA VAL A 81 9.07 -37.51 -5.70
C VAL A 81 9.41 -36.83 -4.37
N ARG A 82 10.38 -37.38 -3.61
CA ARG A 82 10.82 -36.76 -2.36
C ARG A 82 11.44 -35.38 -2.60
N THR A 83 12.21 -35.21 -3.67
CA THR A 83 12.86 -33.95 -4.02
C THR A 83 11.84 -32.90 -4.43
N GLU A 84 10.91 -33.26 -5.31
CA GLU A 84 9.81 -32.40 -5.75
C GLU A 84 8.98 -31.92 -4.55
N PHE A 85 8.60 -32.84 -3.65
CA PHE A 85 7.87 -32.48 -2.45
C PHE A 85 8.62 -31.47 -1.55
N HIS A 86 9.95 -31.63 -1.39
CA HIS A 86 10.74 -30.66 -0.62
C HIS A 86 10.81 -29.29 -1.30
N GLN A 87 10.86 -29.27 -2.64
CA GLN A 87 10.84 -28.04 -3.42
C GLN A 87 9.50 -27.31 -3.27
N GLU A 88 8.38 -28.02 -3.40
CA GLU A 88 7.04 -27.46 -3.22
C GLU A 88 6.86 -26.84 -1.82
N ILE A 89 7.29 -27.55 -0.76
CA ILE A 89 7.27 -27.00 0.60
C ILE A 89 8.14 -25.73 0.71
N GLY A 90 9.30 -25.72 0.05
CA GLY A 90 10.19 -24.54 0.00
C GLY A 90 9.53 -23.34 -0.69
N GLN A 91 8.80 -23.59 -1.78
CA GLN A 91 8.05 -22.58 -2.51
C GLN A 91 6.91 -22.01 -1.64
N ILE A 92 6.08 -22.87 -1.03
CA ILE A 92 5.01 -22.46 -0.12
C ILE A 92 5.54 -21.58 1.02
N ARG A 93 6.68 -21.96 1.62
CA ARG A 93 7.30 -21.16 2.68
C ARG A 93 7.75 -19.78 2.17
N THR A 94 8.25 -19.72 0.94
CA THR A 94 8.69 -18.47 0.31
C THR A 94 7.51 -17.55 0.03
N GLU A 95 6.44 -18.08 -0.57
CA GLU A 95 5.21 -17.35 -0.85
C GLU A 95 4.56 -16.83 0.44
N PHE A 96 4.50 -17.66 1.49
CA PHE A 96 3.97 -17.25 2.78
C PHE A 96 4.77 -16.08 3.39
N ARG A 97 6.10 -16.14 3.32
CA ARG A 97 6.97 -15.06 3.80
C ARG A 97 6.74 -13.77 3.01
N GLN A 98 6.62 -13.85 1.69
CA GLN A 98 6.30 -12.72 0.83
C GLN A 98 4.94 -12.10 1.18
N GLY A 99 3.93 -12.94 1.44
CA GLY A 99 2.61 -12.47 1.88
C GLY A 99 2.67 -11.69 3.19
N ILE A 100 3.47 -12.14 4.17
CA ILE A 100 3.67 -11.41 5.43
C ILE A 100 4.37 -10.05 5.18
N ASP A 101 5.42 -10.03 4.36
CA ASP A 101 6.16 -8.81 4.05
C ASP A 101 5.29 -7.80 3.28
N GLN A 102 4.39 -8.28 2.42
CA GLN A 102 3.41 -7.45 1.73
C GLN A 102 2.41 -6.83 2.71
N VAL A 103 1.76 -7.63 3.56
CA VAL A 103 0.83 -7.12 4.59
C VAL A 103 1.52 -6.09 5.50
N ARG A 104 2.77 -6.34 5.88
CA ARG A 104 3.56 -5.39 6.68
C ARG A 104 3.77 -4.08 5.94
N THR A 105 4.09 -4.13 4.65
CA THR A 105 4.29 -2.95 3.81
C THR A 105 3.00 -2.13 3.68
N GLU A 106 1.90 -2.79 3.35
CA GLU A 106 0.58 -2.16 3.23
C GLU A 106 0.15 -1.49 4.54
N PHE A 107 0.41 -2.14 5.68
CA PHE A 107 0.12 -1.56 6.99
C PHE A 107 0.94 -0.27 7.27
N HIS A 108 2.24 -0.25 6.95
CA HIS A 108 3.06 0.95 7.13
C HIS A 108 2.59 2.08 6.22
N GLN A 109 2.25 1.77 4.96
CA GLN A 109 1.68 2.75 4.03
C GLN A 109 0.35 3.34 4.55
N GLY A 110 -0.52 2.51 5.12
CA GLY A 110 -1.77 2.97 5.74
C GLY A 110 -1.53 3.96 6.89
N ILE A 111 -0.53 3.70 7.75
CA ILE A 111 -0.16 4.62 8.83
C ILE A 111 0.36 5.94 8.27
N ASP A 112 1.24 5.90 7.28
CA ASP A 112 1.81 7.10 6.66
C ASP A 112 0.75 7.94 5.94
N GLN A 113 -0.25 7.29 5.34
CA GLN A 113 -1.39 7.97 4.74
C GLN A 113 -2.21 8.71 5.80
N VAL A 114 -2.63 8.02 6.87
CA VAL A 114 -3.39 8.65 7.98
C VAL A 114 -2.61 9.82 8.59
N ARG A 115 -1.28 9.69 8.73
CA ARG A 115 -0.42 10.77 9.24
C ARG A 115 -0.41 11.97 8.31
N THR A 116 -0.37 11.74 7.00
CA THR A 116 -0.40 12.80 5.98
C THR A 116 -1.74 13.53 5.99
N GLU A 117 -2.85 12.78 5.98
CA GLU A 117 -4.22 13.32 6.04
C GLU A 117 -4.38 14.20 7.30
N PHE A 118 -3.95 13.71 8.47
CA PHE A 118 -4.01 14.49 9.70
C PHE A 118 -3.21 15.80 9.65
N HIS A 119 -2.02 15.81 9.03
CA HIS A 119 -1.24 17.04 8.87
C HIS A 119 -1.93 18.03 7.93
N GLN A 120 -2.59 17.52 6.89
CA GLN A 120 -3.37 18.34 5.97
C GLN A 120 -4.56 18.97 6.69
N ASP A 121 -5.36 18.18 7.41
CA ASP A 121 -6.52 18.66 8.16
C ASP A 121 -6.15 19.78 9.15
N ILE A 122 -5.02 19.62 9.87
CA ILE A 122 -4.50 20.68 10.76
C ILE A 122 -4.13 21.94 9.97
N GLY A 123 -3.53 21.78 8.78
CA GLY A 123 -3.16 22.89 7.91
C GLY A 123 -4.38 23.66 7.40
N GLU A 124 -5.43 22.95 7.01
CA GLU A 124 -6.71 23.51 6.58
C GLU A 124 -7.39 24.25 7.72
N LEU A 125 -7.53 23.62 8.89
CA LEU A 125 -8.11 24.25 10.09
C LEU A 125 -7.37 25.51 10.50
N ARG A 126 -6.03 25.50 10.43
CA ARG A 126 -5.21 26.70 10.72
C ARG A 126 -5.49 27.83 9.72
N THR A 127 -5.72 27.49 8.46
CA THR A 127 -6.02 28.44 7.40
C THR A 127 -7.40 29.06 7.62
N GLU A 128 -8.42 28.24 7.88
CA GLU A 128 -9.77 28.69 8.21
C GLU A 128 -9.77 29.62 9.43
N PHE A 129 -9.09 29.23 10.51
CA PHE A 129 -8.99 30.05 11.71
C PHE A 129 -8.34 31.41 11.44
N ARG A 130 -7.26 31.44 10.65
CA ARG A 130 -6.60 32.69 10.26
C ARG A 130 -7.51 33.58 9.42
N GLN A 131 -8.30 33.00 8.52
CA GLN A 131 -9.28 33.72 7.73
C GLN A 131 -10.40 34.29 8.62
N GLY A 132 -10.92 33.50 9.56
CA GLY A 132 -11.93 33.95 10.52
C GLY A 132 -11.48 35.14 11.35
N ILE A 133 -10.24 35.11 11.88
CA ILE A 133 -9.66 36.27 12.58
C ILE A 133 -9.55 37.49 11.64
N GLY A 134 -9.15 37.27 10.38
CA GLY A 134 -9.05 38.33 9.38
C GLY A 134 -10.40 39.00 9.09
N GLN A 135 -11.47 38.22 9.01
CA GLN A 135 -12.84 38.69 8.82
C GLN A 135 -13.30 39.52 10.02
N VAL A 136 -13.20 38.98 11.24
CA VAL A 136 -13.59 39.69 12.47
C VAL A 136 -12.83 41.02 12.60
N ARG A 137 -11.53 41.04 12.30
CA ARG A 137 -10.74 42.27 12.32
C ARG A 137 -11.22 43.30 11.30
N THR A 138 -11.69 42.84 10.14
CA THR A 138 -12.19 43.70 9.06
C THR A 138 -13.54 44.29 9.45
N GLU A 139 -14.46 43.47 9.94
CA GLU A 139 -15.78 43.90 10.44
C GLU A 139 -15.62 44.93 11.56
N PHE A 140 -14.78 44.64 12.56
CA PHE A 140 -14.54 45.56 13.67
C PHE A 140 -13.96 46.92 13.22
N ARG A 141 -13.07 46.93 12.23
CA ARG A 141 -12.56 48.19 11.65
C ARG A 141 -13.66 48.98 10.95
N GLN A 142 -14.57 48.31 10.25
CA GLN A 142 -15.70 48.95 9.58
C GLN A 142 -16.66 49.56 10.60
N GLU A 143 -17.02 48.82 11.65
CA GLU A 143 -17.89 49.33 12.73
C GLU A 143 -17.30 50.56 13.42
N ILE A 144 -16.00 50.53 13.78
CA ILE A 144 -15.32 51.71 14.35
C ILE A 144 -15.35 52.88 13.37
N GLY A 145 -15.12 52.63 12.08
CA GLY A 145 -15.19 53.65 11.04
C GLY A 145 -16.57 54.31 10.97
N GLN A 146 -17.62 53.50 10.97
CA GLN A 146 -19.01 53.98 10.96
C GLN A 146 -19.32 54.81 12.21
N LEU A 147 -18.98 54.30 13.41
CA LEU A 147 -19.17 55.03 14.66
C LEU A 147 -18.46 56.38 14.68
N ARG A 148 -17.24 56.44 14.13
CA ARG A 148 -16.49 57.69 14.01
C ARG A 148 -17.21 58.68 13.10
N THR A 149 -17.66 58.24 11.93
CA THR A 149 -18.41 59.10 11.00
C THR A 149 -19.72 59.59 11.60
N GLU A 150 -20.48 58.73 12.29
CA GLU A 150 -21.69 59.13 12.99
C GLU A 150 -21.42 60.16 14.10
N SER A 151 -20.31 59.99 14.82
CA SER A 151 -19.87 60.93 15.85
C SER A 151 -19.50 62.29 15.25
N GLU A 152 -18.72 62.32 14.17
CA GLU A 152 -18.36 63.53 13.43
C GLU A 152 -19.60 64.30 12.95
N GLN A 153 -20.60 63.60 12.40
CA GLN A 153 -21.88 64.21 12.01
C GLN A 153 -22.68 64.79 13.19
N ARG A 154 -22.61 64.13 14.37
CA ARG A 154 -23.27 64.65 15.59
C ARG A 154 -22.59 65.91 16.09
N PHE A 155 -21.25 65.96 16.09
CA PHE A 155 -20.51 67.16 16.46
C PHE A 155 -20.80 68.32 15.52
N GLU A 156 -20.85 68.08 14.21
CA GLU A 156 -21.21 69.11 13.24
C GLU A 156 -22.61 69.70 13.51
N LYS A 157 -23.59 68.86 13.88
CA LYS A 157 -24.92 69.33 14.31
C LYS A 157 -24.89 70.13 15.61
N VAL A 158 -23.97 69.80 16.52
CA VAL A 158 -23.77 70.56 17.77
C VAL A 158 -23.16 71.93 17.47
N ASP A 159 -22.14 71.99 16.61
CA ASP A 159 -21.51 73.24 16.18
C ASP A 159 -22.54 74.17 15.51
N GLN A 160 -23.37 73.64 14.61
CA GLN A 160 -24.48 74.40 13.99
C GLN A 160 -25.50 74.94 15.01
N ARG A 161 -25.70 74.24 16.14
CA ARG A 161 -26.57 74.74 17.23
C ARG A 161 -25.89 75.85 18.01
N PHE A 162 -24.59 75.75 18.27
CA PHE A 162 -23.82 76.80 18.94
C PHE A 162 -23.80 78.07 18.09
N GLU A 163 -23.60 77.98 16.78
CA GLU A 163 -23.64 79.14 15.89
C GLU A 163 -25.00 79.86 15.94
N LYS A 164 -26.11 79.10 16.02
CA LYS A 164 -27.46 79.68 16.23
C LYS A 164 -27.63 80.32 17.60
N VAL A 165 -26.96 79.82 18.62
CA VAL A 165 -26.96 80.41 19.97
C VAL A 165 -26.18 81.72 19.95
N ASP A 166 -25.01 81.76 19.33
CA ASP A 166 -24.20 82.97 19.18
C ASP A 166 -24.98 84.08 18.46
N GLN A 167 -25.66 83.74 17.35
CA GLN A 167 -26.55 84.69 16.65
C GLN A 167 -27.69 85.22 17.54
N ARG A 168 -28.19 84.43 18.49
CA ARG A 168 -29.21 84.89 19.44
C ARG A 168 -28.61 85.83 20.48
N PHE A 169 -27.41 85.55 20.98
CA PHE A 169 -26.69 86.45 21.88
C PHE A 169 -26.40 87.79 21.22
N GLU A 170 -25.94 87.79 19.96
CA GLU A 170 -25.70 89.03 19.22
C GLU A 170 -26.97 89.89 19.06
N LYS A 171 -28.13 89.25 18.81
CA LYS A 171 -29.43 89.94 18.80
C LYS A 171 -29.84 90.48 20.17
N ILE A 172 -29.50 89.77 21.25
CA ILE A 172 -29.75 90.22 22.62
C ILE A 172 -28.89 91.45 22.92
N ASP A 173 -27.60 91.42 22.56
CA ASP A 173 -26.68 92.55 22.73
C ASP A 173 -27.16 93.79 21.99
N GLN A 174 -27.61 93.64 20.74
CA GLN A 174 -28.22 94.73 19.97
C GLN A 174 -29.46 95.32 20.67
N ARG A 175 -30.33 94.48 21.25
CA ARG A 175 -31.50 94.95 22.00
C ARG A 175 -31.10 95.69 23.27
N PHE A 176 -30.06 95.22 23.98
CA PHE A 176 -29.52 95.92 25.14
C PHE A 176 -28.94 97.28 24.75
N GLU A 177 -28.18 97.39 23.65
CA GLU A 177 -27.71 98.69 23.16
C GLU A 177 -28.86 99.64 22.84
N GLN A 178 -29.89 99.16 22.17
CA GLN A 178 -31.09 99.97 21.87
C GLN A 178 -31.77 100.44 23.15
N LEU A 179 -31.90 99.56 24.15
CA LEU A 179 -32.44 99.91 25.46
C LEU A 179 -31.59 100.98 26.16
N TYR A 180 -30.27 100.82 26.18
CA TYR A 180 -29.34 101.82 26.73
C TYR A 180 -29.50 103.18 26.05
N ARG A 181 -29.57 103.22 24.71
CA ARG A 181 -29.80 104.47 23.96
C ARG A 181 -31.16 105.07 24.27
N ALA A 182 -32.22 104.27 24.33
CA ALA A 182 -33.57 104.73 24.62
C ALA A 182 -33.68 105.34 26.02
N ILE A 183 -33.13 104.65 27.03
CA ILE A 183 -33.04 105.15 28.41
C ILE A 183 -32.25 106.45 28.44
N ASN A 184 -31.04 106.48 27.86
CA ASN A 184 -30.22 107.70 27.87
C ASN A 184 -30.93 108.89 27.19
N THR A 185 -31.60 108.65 26.06
CA THR A 185 -32.40 109.67 25.37
C THR A 185 -33.54 110.17 26.26
N GLN A 186 -34.25 109.28 26.96
CA GLN A 186 -35.28 109.69 27.92
C GLN A 186 -34.70 110.49 29.10
N THR A 187 -33.55 110.08 29.61
CA THR A 187 -32.84 110.81 30.67
C THR A 187 -32.50 112.24 30.23
N TRP A 188 -31.95 112.44 29.03
CA TRP A 188 -31.66 113.77 28.50
C TRP A 188 -32.92 114.63 28.33
N LYS A 189 -34.03 114.03 27.86
CA LYS A 189 -35.33 114.72 27.78
C LYS A 189 -35.83 115.17 29.16
N MET A 190 -35.73 114.30 30.16
CA MET A 190 -36.10 114.62 31.55
C MET A 190 -35.23 115.74 32.13
N ILE A 191 -33.91 115.68 31.95
CA ILE A 191 -32.97 116.73 32.39
C ILE A 191 -33.33 118.06 31.72
N GLY A 192 -33.58 118.05 30.41
CA GLY A 192 -34.00 119.23 29.66
C GLY A 192 -35.31 119.83 30.17
N ALA A 193 -36.33 119.00 30.41
CA ALA A 193 -37.63 119.43 30.94
C ALA A 193 -37.49 120.04 32.36
N ILE A 194 -36.71 119.42 33.24
CA ILE A 194 -36.44 119.94 34.59
C ILE A 194 -35.71 121.29 34.49
N GLY A 195 -34.70 121.41 33.64
CA GLY A 195 -33.99 122.68 33.40
C GLY A 195 -34.93 123.79 32.92
N LEU A 196 -35.86 123.46 32.02
CA LEU A 196 -36.87 124.40 31.51
C LEU A 196 -37.83 124.85 32.62
N ILE A 197 -38.29 123.93 33.47
CA ILE A 197 -39.11 124.24 34.65
C ILE A 197 -38.37 125.18 35.61
N VAL A 198 -37.08 124.94 35.87
CA VAL A 198 -36.25 125.81 36.73
C VAL A 198 -36.09 127.21 36.14
N VAL A 199 -35.86 127.32 34.83
CA VAL A 199 -35.74 128.62 34.12
C VAL A 199 -37.07 129.38 34.13
N LEU A 200 -38.19 128.70 33.88
CA LEU A 200 -39.53 129.29 33.98
C LEU A 200 -39.85 129.77 35.40
N GLY A 201 -39.48 128.98 36.42
CA GLY A 201 -39.60 129.39 37.82
C GLY A 201 -38.82 130.67 38.12
N LYS A 202 -37.56 130.77 37.66
CA LYS A 202 -36.75 132.00 37.80
C LYS A 202 -37.31 133.21 37.06
N LEU A 203 -37.93 133.02 35.89
CA LEU A 203 -38.56 134.09 35.13
C LEU A 203 -39.82 134.62 35.85
N ILE A 204 -40.57 133.76 36.51
CA ILE A 204 -41.74 134.15 37.31
C ILE A 204 -41.31 134.93 38.57
N GLU A 205 -40.16 134.62 39.16
CA GLU A 205 -39.60 135.38 40.30
C GLU A 205 -39.08 136.78 39.94
N GLN A 206 -38.89 137.10 38.65
CA GLN A 206 -38.43 138.42 38.17
C GLN A 206 -39.57 139.36 37.73
N PHE A 207 -40.83 138.94 37.82
CA PHE A 207 -42.03 139.77 37.66
C PHE A 207 -42.67 140.08 39.02
#